data_AF-A0A3B8HCZ3-F1
#
_entry.id   AF-A0A3B8HCZ3-F1
#
_cell.length_a   1.000
_cell.length_b   1.000
_cell.length_c   1.000
_cell.angle_alpha   90.00
_cell.angle_beta   90.00
_cell.angle_gamma   90.00
#
_symmetry.space_group_name_H-M   'P 1'
#
loop_
_entity.id
_entity.type
_entity.pdbx_description
1 polymer ?
#
loop_
_entity_poly.entity_id
_entity_poly.type
_entity_poly.pdbx_seq_one_letter_code
_entity_poly.pdbx_strand_id
1 'polypeptide(L)' 'PGLTDDPDNVAGVAKFVAPMKNVEWVEVLPFHQMGAFKWKDLGLDYQLAGTPPASPELVSRVLGQFRDAGCNAR' A
#
# COMPACT_ATOMS: atom_id res chain seq x y z
N PRO A 1 -3.68 -2.22 -6.39
CA PRO A 1 -2.90 -1.66 -7.51
C PRO A 1 -3.79 -0.76 -8.36
N GLY A 2 -3.27 0.36 -8.85
CA GLY A 2 -4.01 1.40 -9.56
C GLY A 2 -4.76 2.42 -8.68
N LEU A 3 -4.50 2.49 -7.36
CA LEU A 3 -5.20 3.42 -6.45
C LEU A 3 -4.24 4.24 -5.57
N THR A 4 -3.42 3.57 -4.76
CA THR A 4 -2.50 4.22 -3.79
C THR A 4 -1.03 4.02 -4.14
N ASP A 5 -0.77 3.27 -5.19
CA ASP A 5 0.54 2.84 -5.66
C ASP A 5 1.12 3.74 -6.76
N ASP A 6 0.48 4.86 -7.05
CA ASP A 6 1.05 5.92 -7.88
C ASP A 6 2.37 6.44 -7.26
N PRO A 7 3.46 6.59 -8.05
CA PRO A 7 4.75 7.03 -7.52
C PRO A 7 4.72 8.36 -6.77
N ASP A 8 3.97 9.35 -7.27
CA ASP A 8 3.89 10.68 -6.65
C ASP A 8 3.07 10.64 -5.36
N ASN A 9 2.01 9.83 -5.32
CA ASN A 9 1.26 9.58 -4.08
C ASN A 9 2.17 8.99 -2.99
N VAL A 10 2.95 7.96 -3.33
CA VAL A 10 3.88 7.32 -2.38
C VAL A 10 4.98 8.31 -1.94
N ALA A 11 5.55 9.08 -2.86
CA ALA A 11 6.56 10.09 -2.55
C ALA A 11 6.01 11.20 -1.64
N GLY A 12 4.76 11.62 -1.84
CA GLY A 12 4.07 12.60 -1.00
C GLY A 12 3.93 12.12 0.44
N VAL A 13 3.48 10.88 0.65
CA VAL A 13 3.37 10.28 1.99
C VAL A 13 4.74 10.09 2.62
N ALA A 14 5.73 9.60 1.88
CA ALA A 14 7.09 9.42 2.38
C ALA A 14 7.70 10.74 2.86
N LYS A 15 7.58 11.82 2.08
CA LYS A 15 8.03 13.17 2.45
C LYS A 15 7.34 13.71 3.70
N PHE A 16 6.05 13.41 3.88
CA PHE A 16 5.29 13.82 5.05
C PHE A 16 5.72 13.09 6.32
N VAL A 17 6.00 11.78 6.23
CA VAL A 17 6.37 10.94 7.37
C VAL A 17 7.84 11.10 7.76
N ALA A 18 8.76 11.25 6.80
CA ALA A 18 10.20 11.33 7.03
C ALA A 18 10.68 12.27 8.17
N PRO A 19 10.14 13.49 8.37
CA PRO A 19 10.59 14.36 9.45
C PRO A 19 10.07 13.96 10.84
N MET A 20 9.07 13.07 10.94
CA MET A 20 8.43 12.69 12.21
C MET A 20 9.39 11.89 13.09
N LYS A 21 9.68 12.40 14.29
CA LYS A 21 10.59 11.75 15.24
C LYS A 21 9.95 10.64 16.07
N ASN A 22 8.63 10.51 15.97
CA ASN A 22 7.81 9.56 16.71
C ASN A 22 7.30 8.39 15.84
N VAL A 23 7.70 8.30 14.57
CA VAL A 23 7.37 7.18 13.70
C VAL A 23 8.59 6.27 13.60
N GLU A 24 8.48 5.05 14.11
CA GLU A 24 9.59 4.09 14.12
C GLU A 24 9.68 3.31 12.80
N TRP A 25 8.54 2.90 12.24
CA TRP A 25 8.44 2.09 11.02
C TRP A 25 7.24 2.50 10.16
N VAL A 26 7.42 2.42 8.84
CA VAL A 26 6.33 2.37 7.85
C VAL A 26 6.16 0.91 7.43
N GLU A 27 4.96 0.37 7.59
CA GLU A 27 4.63 -0.98 7.10
C GLU A 27 3.84 -0.88 5.79
N VAL A 28 4.39 -1.46 4.72
CA VAL A 28 3.74 -1.50 3.41
C VAL A 28 2.91 -2.76 3.31
N LEU A 29 1.59 -2.62 3.40
CA LEU A 29 0.65 -3.74 3.31
C LEU A 29 0.19 -3.97 1.86
N PRO A 30 0.59 -5.09 1.21
CA PRO A 30 0.16 -5.39 -0.14
C PRO A 30 -1.34 -5.71 -0.18
N PHE A 31 -2.06 -5.12 -1.13
CA PHE A 31 -3.46 -5.47 -1.35
C PHE A 31 -3.63 -6.97 -1.66
N HIS A 32 -4.67 -7.57 -1.10
CA HIS A 32 -5.06 -8.96 -1.31
C HIS A 32 -6.58 -9.10 -1.41
N GLN A 33 -7.03 -10.23 -1.97
CA GLN A 33 -8.45 -10.57 -2.13
C GLN A 33 -9.08 -11.26 -0.89
N MET A 34 -8.35 -11.36 0.22
CA MET A 34 -8.86 -11.99 1.44
C MET A 34 -10.12 -11.28 1.94
N GLY A 35 -11.18 -12.05 2.17
CA GLY A 35 -12.47 -11.54 2.64
C GLY A 35 -13.46 -11.17 1.53
N ALA A 36 -13.09 -11.27 0.24
CA ALA A 36 -14.03 -11.04 -0.86
C ALA A 36 -15.30 -11.92 -0.77
N PHE A 37 -15.17 -13.15 -0.24
CA PHE A 37 -16.32 -14.04 -0.02
C PHE A 37 -17.38 -13.44 0.92
N LYS A 38 -17.00 -12.62 1.90
CA LYS A 38 -17.95 -12.00 2.84
C LYS A 38 -18.91 -11.04 2.13
N TRP A 39 -18.45 -10.36 1.08
CA TRP A 39 -19.30 -9.50 0.26
C TRP A 39 -20.34 -10.32 -0.49
N LYS A 40 -19.92 -11.45 -1.08
CA LYS A 40 -20.82 -12.40 -1.74
C LYS A 40 -21.87 -12.95 -0.77
N ASP A 41 -21.46 -13.34 0.44
CA ASP A 41 -22.38 -13.89 1.45
C ASP A 41 -23.42 -12.87 1.93
N LEU A 42 -23.06 -11.58 1.91
CA LEU A 42 -23.96 -10.47 2.27
C LEU A 42 -24.80 -9.96 1.08
N GLY A 43 -24.62 -10.52 -0.13
CA GLY A 43 -25.27 -10.03 -1.35
C GLY A 43 -24.84 -8.62 -1.76
N LEU A 44 -23.64 -8.19 -1.38
CA LEU A 44 -23.08 -6.88 -1.68
C LEU A 44 -22.13 -6.92 -2.87
N ASP A 45 -22.13 -5.85 -3.67
CA ASP A 45 -21.21 -5.72 -4.80
C ASP A 45 -19.82 -5.27 -4.35
N TYR A 46 -18.81 -6.10 -4.65
CA TYR A 46 -17.43 -5.85 -4.26
C TYR A 46 -16.64 -5.19 -5.39
N GLN A 47 -16.45 -3.87 -5.26
CA GLN A 47 -15.87 -3.02 -6.32
C GLN A 47 -14.44 -3.38 -6.74
N LEU A 48 -13.69 -4.11 -5.90
CA LEU A 48 -12.31 -4.49 -6.17
C LEU A 48 -12.15 -5.95 -6.63
N ALA A 49 -13.25 -6.64 -6.99
CA ALA A 49 -13.21 -8.05 -7.40
C ALA A 49 -12.24 -8.32 -8.56
N GLY A 50 -12.09 -7.38 -9.50
CA GLY A 50 -11.17 -7.48 -10.63
C GLY A 50 -9.74 -6.97 -10.36
N THR A 51 -9.46 -6.43 -9.16
CA THR A 51 -8.15 -5.87 -8.85
C THR A 51 -7.17 -6.99 -8.48
N PRO A 52 -6.01 -7.11 -9.14
CA PRO A 52 -5.04 -8.14 -8.78
C PRO A 52 -4.36 -7.81 -7.44
N PRO A 53 -3.83 -8.81 -6.70
CA PRO A 53 -2.90 -8.57 -5.60
C PRO A 53 -1.72 -7.70 -6.06
N ALA A 54 -1.12 -6.94 -5.13
CA ALA A 54 0.09 -6.19 -5.44
C ALA A 54 1.26 -7.13 -5.75
N SER A 55 2.02 -6.85 -6.82
CA SER A 55 3.16 -7.67 -7.20
C SER A 55 4.35 -7.45 -6.25
N PRO A 56 5.27 -8.42 -6.11
CA PRO A 56 6.48 -8.24 -5.31
C PRO A 56 7.33 -7.03 -5.75
N GLU A 57 7.40 -6.77 -7.05
CA GLU A 57 8.14 -5.64 -7.63
C GLU A 57 7.51 -4.31 -7.22
N LEU A 58 6.17 -4.25 -7.21
CA LEU A 58 5.43 -3.07 -6.77
C LEU A 58 5.71 -2.77 -5.30
N VAL A 59 5.64 -3.80 -4.44
CA VAL A 59 5.92 -3.68 -3.01
C VAL A 59 7.37 -3.23 -2.79
N SER A 60 8.33 -3.85 -3.48
CA SER A 60 9.74 -3.49 -3.41
C SER A 60 10.00 -2.04 -3.81
N ARG A 61 9.36 -1.57 -4.90
CA ARG A 61 9.43 -0.16 -5.34
C ARG A 61 8.90 0.79 -4.27
N VAL A 62 7.71 0.53 -3.70
CA VAL A 62 7.12 1.37 -2.64
C VAL A 62 8.04 1.43 -1.42
N LEU A 63 8.56 0.28 -0.97
CA LEU A 63 9.51 0.22 0.14
C LEU A 63 10.78 1.03 -0.15
N GLY A 64 11.30 0.96 -1.37
CA GLY A 64 12.41 1.76 -1.83
C GLY A 64 12.14 3.26 -1.69
N GLN A 65 10.99 3.73 -2.18
CA GLN A 65 10.62 5.15 -2.10
C GLN A 65 10.58 5.68 -0.65
N PHE A 66 10.05 4.90 0.30
CA PHE A 66 10.06 5.30 1.71
C PHE A 66 11.48 5.31 2.29
N ARG A 67 12.31 4.32 1.95
CA ARG A 67 13.71 4.23 2.41
C ARG A 67 14.55 5.37 1.86
N ASP A 68 14.38 5.72 0.59
CA ASP A 68 15.07 6.85 -0.06
C ASP A 68 14.69 8.20 0.58
N ALA A 69 13.47 8.31 1.12
CA ALA A 69 13.04 9.47 1.90
C ALA A 69 13.57 9.49 3.35
N GLY A 70 14.28 8.44 3.80
CA GLY A 70 14.84 8.32 5.14
C GLY A 70 13.95 7.63 6.17
N CYS A 71 12.85 6.99 5.75
CA CYS A 71 12.02 6.19 6.64
C CYS A 71 12.57 4.77 6.81
N ASN A 72 12.44 4.20 8.01
CA ASN A 72 12.50 2.74 8.15
C ASN A 72 11.21 2.16 7.55
N ALA A 73 11.32 1.27 6.56
CA ALA A 73 10.16 0.68 5.91
C ALA A 73 10.31 -0.83 5.73
N ARG A 74 9.23 -1.57 5.98
CA ARG A 74 9.16 -3.03 5.85
C ARG A 74 7.83 -3.50 5.26
#